data_AF-A0A8T3KZK0-F1
#
_entry.id   AF-A0A8T3KZK0-F1
#
_cell.length_a   1.000
_cell.length_b   1.000
_cell.length_c   1.000
_cell.angle_alpha   90.00
_cell.angle_beta   90.00
_cell.angle_gamma   90.00
#
_symmetry.space_group_name_H-M   'P 1'
#
loop_
_entity.id
_entity.type
_entity.pdbx_description
1 polymer ?
#
loop_
_entity_poly.entity_id
_entity_poly.type
_entity_poly.pdbx_seq_one_letter_code
_entity_poly.pdbx_strand_id
1 'polypeptide(L)'
;MKTNDGVCDYIDAVPRISFHAQQRLRQRGLREADLERMRQCGEEFSDGYLMSDRAISERVSVLKAEIQHLERLKGIVIIEQDDTLVTVYRSDRKRRRRILSNGNSRRRKHK
;
A
#
# COMPACT_ATOMS: atom_id res chain seq x y z
N MET A 1 -12.34 -24.67 -0.24
CA MET A 1 -12.33 -23.59 -1.25
C MET A 1 -13.21 -22.46 -0.75
N LYS A 2 -12.58 -21.40 -0.24
CA LYS A 2 -13.18 -20.07 -0.13
C LYS A 2 -12.11 -19.11 -0.64
N THR A 3 -12.44 -18.40 -1.71
CA THR A 3 -11.61 -17.39 -2.35
C THR A 3 -11.47 -16.22 -1.38
N ASN A 4 -10.23 -15.98 -0.92
CA ASN A 4 -9.87 -14.74 -0.24
C ASN A 4 -9.62 -13.69 -1.31
N ASP A 5 -10.70 -13.11 -1.82
CA ASP A 5 -10.62 -11.85 -2.55
C ASP A 5 -10.24 -10.77 -1.53
N GLY A 6 -8.94 -10.51 -1.44
CA GLY A 6 -8.28 -9.62 -0.47
C GLY A 6 -8.58 -8.14 -0.68
N VAL A 7 -9.86 -7.78 -0.74
CA VAL A 7 -10.30 -6.41 -0.48
C VAL A 7 -10.70 -6.37 0.98
N CYS A 8 -9.80 -5.79 1.78
CA CYS A 8 -10.05 -5.47 3.17
C CYS A 8 -11.15 -4.39 3.21
N ASP A 9 -12.42 -4.82 3.27
CA ASP A 9 -13.56 -3.98 3.61
C ASP A 9 -13.47 -3.63 5.11
N TYR A 10 -12.50 -2.78 5.45
CA TYR A 10 -12.41 -2.13 6.75
C TYR A 10 -13.01 -0.74 6.62
N ILE A 11 -14.34 -0.65 6.66
CA ILE A 11 -15.01 0.60 7.02
C ILE A 11 -14.94 0.70 8.55
N ASP A 12 -13.73 0.88 9.09
CA ASP A 12 -13.60 1.29 10.48
C ASP A 12 -14.15 2.71 10.59
N ALA A 13 -15.18 2.86 11.42
CA ALA A 13 -15.82 4.14 11.65
C ALA A 13 -14.76 5.19 12.05
N VAL A 14 -14.58 6.19 11.19
CA VAL A 14 -13.76 7.37 11.52
C VAL A 14 -14.42 8.02 12.74
N PRO A 15 -13.70 8.18 13.87
CA PRO A 15 -14.28 8.75 15.07
C PRO A 15 -14.73 10.17 14.74
N ARG A 16 -15.89 10.57 15.25
CA ARG A 16 -16.30 11.97 15.18
C ARG A 16 -15.24 12.81 15.88
N ILE A 17 -14.56 13.66 15.12
CA ILE A 17 -13.52 14.53 15.66
C ILE A 17 -14.17 15.75 16.33
N SER A 18 -13.79 16.03 17.57
CA SER A 18 -14.28 17.22 18.27
C SER A 18 -13.63 18.48 17.73
N PHE A 19 -14.27 19.64 17.92
CA PHE A 19 -13.70 20.94 17.55
C PHE A 19 -12.35 21.17 18.24
N HIS A 20 -12.22 20.79 19.52
CA HIS A 20 -10.96 20.88 20.25
C HIS A 20 -9.86 20.02 19.60
N ALA A 21 -10.16 18.78 19.22
CA ALA A 21 -9.22 17.90 18.55
C ALA A 21 -8.82 18.42 17.16
N GLN A 22 -9.76 18.92 16.35
CA GLN A 22 -9.47 19.55 15.05
C GLN A 22 -8.52 20.75 15.19
N GLN A 23 -8.76 21.61 16.16
CA GLN A 23 -7.90 22.76 16.43
C GLN A 23 -6.49 22.31 16.85
N ARG A 24 -6.38 21.28 17.70
CA ARG A 24 -5.09 20.70 18.14
C ARG A 24 -4.31 20.05 16.99
N LEU A 25 -4.97 19.34 16.08
CA LEU A 25 -4.32 18.78 14.89
C LEU A 25 -3.67 19.89 14.06
N ARG A 26 -4.43 20.95 13.74
CA ARG A 26 -3.93 22.09 12.97
C ARG A 26 -2.76 22.80 13.64
N GLN A 27 -2.84 23.03 14.96
CA GLN A 27 -1.77 23.64 15.74
C GLN A 27 -0.48 22.80 15.74
N ARG A 28 -0.58 21.49 15.53
CA ARG A 28 0.56 20.55 15.48
C ARG A 28 0.95 20.17 14.05
N GLY A 29 0.36 20.83 13.04
CA GLY A 29 0.64 20.54 11.63
C GLY A 29 0.14 19.17 11.15
N LEU A 30 -0.76 18.53 11.90
CA LEU A 30 -1.33 17.22 11.58
C LEU A 30 -2.63 17.35 10.77
N ARG A 31 -2.87 16.37 9.92
CA ARG A 31 -4.09 16.19 9.13
C ARG A 31 -4.89 15.00 9.68
N GLU A 32 -6.18 14.95 9.35
CA GLU A 32 -7.02 13.81 9.74
C GLU A 32 -6.49 12.48 9.16
N ALA A 33 -5.87 12.52 7.96
CA ALA A 33 -5.21 11.36 7.36
C ALA A 33 -4.03 10.82 8.19
N ASP A 34 -3.42 11.65 9.06
CA ASP A 34 -2.35 11.21 9.96
C ASP A 34 -2.91 10.36 11.11
N LEU A 35 -4.16 10.61 11.55
CA LEU A 35 -4.81 9.80 12.59
C LEU A 35 -4.99 8.34 12.16
N GLU A 36 -5.33 8.13 10.89
CA GLU A 36 -5.44 6.79 10.31
C GLU A 36 -4.09 6.06 10.35
N ARG A 37 -3.00 6.77 10.04
CA ARG A 37 -1.65 6.22 10.16
C ARG A 37 -1.27 5.90 11.60
N MET A 38 -1.65 6.77 12.55
CA MET A 38 -1.39 6.55 13.97
C MET A 38 -2.12 5.31 14.49
N ARG A 39 -3.35 5.04 14.03
CA ARG A 39 -4.09 3.81 14.38
C ARG A 39 -3.46 2.56 13.79
N GLN A 40 -3.02 2.62 12.54
CA GLN A 40 -2.43 1.47 11.85
C GLN A 40 -1.03 1.11 12.35
N CYS A 41 -0.28 2.09 12.87
CA CYS A 41 1.16 1.94 13.13
C CYS A 41 1.58 2.25 14.57
N GLY A 42 0.77 2.98 15.33
CA GLY A 42 1.09 3.39 16.69
C GLY A 42 0.89 2.26 17.70
N GLU A 43 1.54 2.39 18.85
CA GLU A 43 1.29 1.56 20.01
C GLU A 43 -0.03 2.00 20.65
N GLU A 44 -1.01 1.10 20.69
CA GLU A 44 -2.28 1.34 21.37
C GLU A 44 -2.11 1.26 22.89
N PHE A 45 -2.72 2.20 23.60
CA PHE A 45 -2.85 2.22 25.05
C PHE A 45 -4.30 2.53 25.45
N SER A 46 -4.58 2.63 26.75
CA SER A 46 -5.94 2.70 27.33
C SER A 46 -6.95 3.56 26.58
N ASP A 47 -6.53 4.71 26.09
CA ASP A 47 -7.40 5.75 25.52
C ASP A 47 -6.78 6.44 24.30
N GLY A 48 -5.76 5.83 23.68
CA GLY A 48 -5.11 6.44 22.53
C GLY A 48 -4.03 5.61 21.84
N TYR A 49 -3.31 6.28 20.95
CA TYR A 49 -2.22 5.71 20.16
C TYR A 49 -0.97 6.58 20.33
N LEU A 50 0.17 5.94 20.58
CA LEU A 50 1.47 6.60 20.68
C LEU A 50 2.34 6.19 19.51
N MET A 51 2.85 7.17 18.76
CA MET A 51 3.92 6.95 17.79
C MET A 51 5.26 6.99 18.52
N SER A 52 5.56 5.93 19.26
CA SER A 52 6.85 5.78 19.95
C SER A 52 7.99 5.64 18.94
N ASP A 53 9.23 5.94 19.36
CA ASP A 53 10.41 5.70 18.52
C ASP A 53 10.51 4.24 18.06
N ARG A 54 10.06 3.31 18.92
CA ARG A 54 9.98 1.89 18.61
C ARG A 54 8.95 1.61 17.52
N ALA A 55 7.71 2.04 17.70
CA ALA A 55 6.64 1.86 16.72
C ALA A 55 7.02 2.42 15.34
N ILE A 56 7.61 3.62 15.33
CA ILE A 56 8.14 4.25 14.11
C ILE A 56 9.24 3.39 13.51
N SER A 57 10.25 2.98 14.30
CA SER A 57 11.39 2.22 13.81
C SER A 57 11.00 0.86 13.23
N GLU A 58 10.11 0.13 13.92
CA GLU A 58 9.56 -1.15 13.45
C GLU A 58 8.83 -0.96 12.11
N ARG A 59 7.93 0.02 12.02
CA ARG A 59 7.18 0.27 10.78
C ARG A 59 8.07 0.70 9.64
N VAL A 60 9.02 1.60 9.89
CA VAL A 60 10.00 2.06 8.90
C VAL A 60 10.86 0.90 8.39
N SER A 61 11.27 -0.01 9.28
CA SER A 61 12.06 -1.19 8.90
C SER A 61 11.30 -2.09 7.92
N VAL A 62 10.04 -2.38 8.22
CA VAL A 62 9.15 -3.16 7.33
C VAL A 62 8.98 -2.46 5.98
N LEU A 63 8.71 -1.15 5.98
CA LEU A 63 8.53 -0.40 4.73
C LEU A 63 9.81 -0.34 3.90
N LYS A 64 10.98 -0.19 4.53
CA LYS A 64 12.27 -0.24 3.84
C LYS A 64 12.54 -1.60 3.22
N ALA A 65 12.23 -2.69 3.92
CA ALA A 65 12.35 -4.04 3.39
C ALA A 65 11.44 -4.23 2.16
N GLU A 66 10.21 -3.74 2.22
CA GLU A 66 9.26 -3.79 1.11
C GLU A 66 9.75 -2.96 -0.09
N ILE A 67 10.22 -1.73 0.14
CA ILE A 67 10.82 -0.89 -0.91
C ILE A 67 11.98 -1.64 -1.58
N GLN A 68 12.88 -2.22 -0.79
CA GLN A 68 14.01 -2.96 -1.32
C GLN A 68 13.56 -4.18 -2.14
N HIS A 69 12.50 -4.88 -1.70
CA HIS A 69 11.93 -5.99 -2.45
C HIS A 69 11.39 -5.52 -3.82
N LEU A 70 10.57 -4.47 -3.83
CA LEU A 70 9.98 -3.89 -5.05
C LEU A 70 11.06 -3.37 -6.02
N GLU A 71 12.12 -2.76 -5.50
CA GLU A 71 13.25 -2.30 -6.32
C GLU A 71 13.95 -3.45 -7.05
N ARG A 72 14.12 -4.61 -6.41
CA ARG A 72 14.70 -5.81 -7.05
C ARG A 72 13.82 -6.33 -8.19
N LEU A 73 12.50 -6.17 -8.06
CA LEU A 73 11.51 -6.56 -9.08
C LEU A 73 11.43 -5.57 -10.26
N LYS A 74 12.05 -4.40 -10.16
CA LYS A 74 12.00 -3.37 -11.22
C LYS A 74 12.44 -3.94 -12.57
N GLY A 75 11.51 -3.94 -13.53
CA GLY A 75 11.74 -4.39 -14.90
C GLY A 75 11.69 -5.91 -15.10
N ILE A 76 11.40 -6.69 -14.07
CA ILE A 76 11.02 -8.11 -14.22
C ILE A 76 9.65 -8.18 -14.89
N VAL A 77 9.49 -9.14 -15.78
CA VAL A 77 8.24 -9.46 -16.48
C VAL A 77 7.91 -10.91 -16.19
N ILE A 78 6.67 -11.15 -15.79
CA ILE A 78 6.05 -12.46 -15.71
C ILE A 78 5.07 -12.60 -16.87
N ILE A 79 5.00 -13.78 -17.48
CA ILE A 79 4.01 -14.12 -18.50
C ILE A 79 3.25 -15.33 -18.00
N GLU A 80 1.94 -15.19 -17.86
CA GLU A 80 1.01 -16.22 -17.42
C GLU A 80 0.03 -16.53 -18.56
N GLN A 81 -0.33 -17.80 -18.71
CA GLN A 81 -1.35 -18.29 -19.64
C GLN A 81 -2.11 -19.42 -18.94
N ASP A 82 -3.45 -19.36 -18.97
CA ASP A 82 -4.32 -20.40 -18.39
C ASP A 82 -3.89 -20.81 -16.97
N ASP A 83 -3.75 -19.81 -16.09
CA ASP A 83 -3.29 -19.94 -14.68
C ASP A 83 -1.90 -20.59 -14.50
N THR A 84 -1.12 -20.70 -15.58
CA THR A 84 0.22 -21.26 -15.57
C THR A 84 1.27 -20.17 -15.82
N LEU A 85 2.26 -20.08 -14.94
CA LEU A 85 3.43 -19.23 -15.14
C LEU A 85 4.32 -19.79 -16.26
N VAL A 86 4.30 -19.15 -17.42
CA VAL A 86 5.03 -19.59 -18.62
C VAL A 86 6.49 -19.18 -18.57
N THR A 87 6.77 -17.93 -18.19
CA THR A 87 8.16 -17.44 -18.10
C THR A 87 8.32 -16.22 -17.21
N VAL A 88 9.53 -16.06 -16.67
CA VAL A 88 9.98 -14.89 -15.90
C VAL A 88 11.31 -14.42 -16.48
N TYR A 89 11.41 -13.13 -16.81
CA TYR A 89 12.66 -12.56 -17.33
C TYR A 89 12.80 -11.07 -17.00
N ARG A 90 14.03 -10.55 -17.06
CA ARG A 90 14.30 -9.12 -16.93
C ARG A 90 14.19 -8.43 -18.30
N SER A 91 13.33 -7.43 -18.41
CA SER A 91 13.08 -6.71 -19.67
C SER A 91 14.05 -5.56 -19.92
N ASP A 92 14.54 -5.47 -21.15
CA ASP A 92 15.25 -4.28 -21.65
C ASP A 92 14.30 -3.08 -21.84
N ARG A 93 14.87 -1.90 -22.06
CA ARG A 93 14.13 -0.65 -22.22
C ARG A 93 13.20 -0.64 -23.44
N LYS A 94 13.61 -1.23 -24.58
CA LYS A 94 12.82 -1.27 -25.83
C LYS A 94 11.60 -2.17 -25.66
N ARG A 95 11.77 -3.36 -25.06
CA ARG A 95 10.69 -4.32 -24.81
C ARG A 95 9.72 -3.78 -23.76
N ARG A 96 10.22 -3.15 -22.69
CA ARG A 96 9.37 -2.52 -21.67
C ARG A 96 8.46 -1.43 -22.26
N ARG A 97 9.01 -0.58 -23.14
CA ARG A 97 8.21 0.43 -23.85
C ARG A 97 7.09 -0.22 -24.68
N ARG A 98 7.42 -1.27 -25.43
CA ARG A 98 6.44 -2.03 -26.22
C ARG A 98 5.35 -2.69 -25.37
N ILE A 99 5.72 -3.28 -24.22
CA ILE A 99 4.76 -3.88 -23.29
C ILE A 99 3.78 -2.81 -22.76
N LEU A 100 4.30 -1.68 -22.30
CA LEU A 100 3.49 -0.58 -21.77
C LEU A 100 2.64 0.11 -22.85
N SER A 101 3.14 0.23 -24.09
CA SER A 101 2.38 0.83 -25.20
C SER A 101 1.29 -0.10 -25.74
N ASN A 102 1.57 -1.40 -25.86
CA ASN A 102 0.65 -2.37 -26.45
C ASN A 102 -0.36 -2.93 -25.44
N GLY A 103 -0.07 -2.81 -24.13
CA GLY A 103 -0.99 -3.23 -23.06
C GLY A 103 -2.28 -2.40 -23.00
N ASN A 104 -2.28 -1.17 -23.54
CA ASN A 104 -3.45 -0.28 -23.51
C ASN A 104 -4.58 -0.71 -24.46
N SER A 105 -4.31 -1.60 -25.42
CA SER A 105 -5.27 -2.01 -26.45
C SER A 105 -6.11 -3.23 -26.07
N ARG A 106 -5.67 -4.05 -25.09
CA ARG A 106 -6.30 -5.35 -24.77
C ARG A 106 -7.26 -5.30 -23.59
N ARG A 107 -7.19 -4.28 -22.74
CA ARG A 107 -8.04 -4.15 -21.55
C ARG A 107 -9.50 -3.74 -21.83
N ARG A 108 -9.91 -3.64 -23.11
CA ARG A 108 -11.28 -3.29 -23.55
C ARG A 108 -12.16 -4.49 -23.92
N LYS A 109 -11.68 -5.73 -23.80
CA LYS A 109 -12.43 -6.92 -24.26
C LYS A 109 -12.65 -7.96 -23.17
N HIS A 110 -13.21 -7.58 -22.03
CA HIS A 110 -14.03 -8.50 -21.22
C HIS A 110 -15.27 -7.71 -20.79
N LYS A 111 -16.37 -8.00 -21.49
CA LYS A 111 -17.75 -7.67 -21.14
C LYS A 111 -18.43 -9.01 -20.89
#